data_AF-A0A4U5UZV8-F1
#
_entry.id   AF-A0A4U5UZV8-F1
#
_cell.length_a   1.000
_cell.length_b   1.000
_cell.length_c   1.000
_cell.angle_alpha   90.00
_cell.angle_beta   90.00
_cell.angle_gamma   90.00
#
_symmetry.space_group_name_H-M   'P 1'
#
loop_
_entity.id
_entity.type
_entity.pdbx_description
1 polymer ?
#
loop_
_entity_poly.entity_id
_entity_poly.type
_entity_poly.pdbx_seq_one_letter_code
_entity_poly.pdbx_strand_id
1 'polypeptide(L)'
;MSGDLVAMAAALAQGAEVNGCVCEEEGRTALIGAAVGGSLLACEFLLLNGANVNHRDQRGRGALHAAATAGHTGQVCLLLKRGANQYAADEKGQDPLAIAVETAHADIVTLLRMARMNEEMRDSEGVFGAVGDDETFQDIFRDFSDMASHDPERLSRRQFSRGGGGEEEEEEEEGGQMNSQQC
;
A
#
# COMPACT_ATOMS: atom_id res chain seq x y z
N MET A 1 19.40 24.38 -14.06
CA MET A 1 19.68 24.20 -12.61
C MET A 1 18.35 24.04 -11.90
N SER A 2 17.69 22.90 -12.08
CA SER A 2 16.36 22.60 -11.52
C SER A 2 16.55 21.96 -10.13
N GLY A 3 16.53 22.77 -9.08
CA GLY A 3 16.66 22.29 -7.69
C GLY A 3 17.53 23.13 -6.76
N ASP A 4 17.72 24.42 -7.06
CA ASP A 4 18.44 25.32 -6.13
C ASP A 4 17.59 25.57 -4.87
N LEU A 5 17.85 24.78 -3.83
CA LEU A 5 17.19 24.91 -2.53
C LEU A 5 17.41 26.30 -1.90
N VAL A 6 18.53 26.97 -2.20
CA VAL A 6 18.81 28.31 -1.68
C VAL A 6 17.83 29.31 -2.27
N ALA A 7 17.62 29.25 -3.59
CA ALA A 7 16.64 30.07 -4.28
C ALA A 7 15.21 29.79 -3.78
N MET A 8 14.86 28.52 -3.58
CA MET A 8 13.54 28.13 -3.05
C MET A 8 13.32 28.64 -1.63
N ALA A 9 14.31 28.50 -0.75
CA ALA A 9 14.24 29.01 0.61
C ALA A 9 14.15 30.54 0.64
N ALA A 10 14.93 31.23 -0.20
CA ALA A 10 14.88 32.68 -0.33
C ALA A 10 13.51 33.17 -0.85
N ALA A 11 12.88 32.43 -1.78
CA ALA A 11 11.55 32.75 -2.28
C ALA A 11 10.49 32.62 -1.18
N LEU A 12 10.49 31.50 -0.42
CA LEU A 12 9.57 31.33 0.70
C LEU A 12 9.77 32.39 1.79
N ALA A 13 11.02 32.78 2.08
CA ALA A 13 11.33 33.86 3.02
C ALA A 13 10.82 35.24 2.56
N GLN A 14 10.71 35.46 1.25
CA GLN A 14 10.12 36.66 0.66
C GLN A 14 8.59 36.61 0.57
N GLY A 15 7.96 35.56 1.09
CA GLY A 15 6.51 35.40 1.10
C GLY A 15 5.93 34.69 -0.13
N ALA A 16 6.75 33.98 -0.91
CA ALA A 16 6.22 33.13 -1.98
C ALA A 16 5.31 32.04 -1.40
N GLU A 17 4.15 31.85 -2.03
CA GLU A 17 3.23 30.79 -1.65
C GLU A 17 3.74 29.43 -2.12
N VAL A 18 3.93 28.48 -1.19
CA VAL A 18 4.44 27.13 -1.51
C VAL A 18 3.55 26.37 -2.51
N ASN A 19 2.24 26.65 -2.48
CA ASN A 19 1.23 26.08 -3.37
C ASN A 19 0.87 27.01 -4.52
N GLY A 20 1.62 28.11 -4.71
CA GLY A 20 1.45 29.00 -5.84
C GLY A 20 1.60 28.23 -7.16
N CYS A 21 0.64 28.42 -8.06
CA CYS A 21 0.67 27.85 -9.39
C CYS A 21 1.11 28.91 -10.41
N VAL A 22 1.95 28.53 -11.35
CA VAL A 22 2.34 29.42 -12.45
C VAL A 22 1.29 29.29 -13.55
N CYS A 23 0.49 30.33 -13.79
CA CYS A 23 -0.57 30.32 -14.81
C CYS A 23 -0.02 30.01 -16.21
N GLU A 24 1.22 30.43 -16.49
CA GLU A 24 1.91 30.19 -17.77
C GLU A 24 2.36 28.74 -17.97
N GLU A 25 2.45 27.95 -16.88
CA GLU A 25 2.86 26.54 -16.93
C GLU A 25 1.68 25.59 -16.67
N GLU A 26 0.53 25.85 -17.28
CA GLU A 26 -0.65 24.98 -17.17
C GLU A 26 -1.10 24.76 -15.70
N GLY A 27 -0.85 25.74 -14.81
CA GLY A 27 -1.20 25.63 -13.39
C GLY A 27 -0.30 24.68 -12.58
N ARG A 28 0.93 24.40 -13.05
CA ARG A 28 1.89 23.62 -12.27
C ARG A 28 2.33 24.37 -11.01
N THR A 29 2.44 23.62 -9.91
CA THR A 29 3.07 24.08 -8.66
C THR A 29 4.56 23.77 -8.66
N ALA A 30 5.29 24.40 -7.75
CA ALA A 30 6.71 24.11 -7.52
C ALA A 30 6.97 22.61 -7.28
N LEU A 31 6.04 21.90 -6.62
CA LEU A 31 6.19 20.46 -6.37
C LEU A 31 6.08 19.63 -7.65
N ILE A 32 5.15 19.99 -8.56
CA ILE A 32 5.05 19.34 -9.87
C ILE A 32 6.32 19.61 -10.68
N GLY A 33 6.81 20.86 -10.69
CA GLY A 33 8.07 21.21 -11.35
C GLY A 33 9.27 20.43 -10.81
N ALA A 34 9.37 20.26 -9.48
CA ALA A 34 10.42 19.46 -8.84
C ALA A 34 10.33 17.97 -9.20
N ALA A 35 9.12 17.41 -9.30
CA ALA A 35 8.90 16.04 -9.73
C ALA A 35 9.30 15.82 -11.20
N VAL A 36 8.94 16.75 -12.09
CA VAL A 36 9.38 16.74 -13.49
C VAL A 36 10.90 16.86 -13.60
N GLY A 37 11.51 17.74 -12.80
CA GLY A 37 12.95 18.00 -12.82
C GLY A 37 13.82 16.96 -12.11
N GLY A 38 13.22 15.94 -11.46
CA GLY A 38 13.96 14.86 -10.80
C GLY A 38 14.69 15.22 -9.51
N SER A 39 14.49 16.43 -8.97
CA SER A 39 15.11 16.83 -7.71
C SER A 39 14.31 16.26 -6.52
N LEU A 40 14.78 15.14 -5.97
CA LEU A 40 14.22 14.55 -4.75
C LEU A 40 14.28 15.53 -3.58
N LEU A 41 15.42 16.21 -3.40
CA LEU A 41 15.63 17.20 -2.34
C LEU A 41 14.65 18.37 -2.44
N ALA A 42 14.37 18.86 -3.65
CA ALA A 42 13.37 19.92 -3.83
C ALA A 42 11.97 19.43 -3.48
N CYS A 43 11.62 18.18 -3.83
CA CYS A 43 10.34 17.58 -3.44
C CYS A 43 10.23 17.48 -1.90
N GLU A 44 11.26 16.98 -1.23
CA GLU A 44 11.29 16.89 0.23
C GLU A 44 11.15 18.25 0.89
N PHE A 45 11.92 19.23 0.42
CA PHE A 45 11.89 20.59 0.94
C PHE A 45 10.50 21.22 0.81
N LEU A 46 9.86 21.11 -0.36
CA LEU A 46 8.52 21.65 -0.59
C LEU A 46 7.48 20.97 0.29
N LEU A 47 7.52 19.65 0.41
CA LEU A 47 6.59 18.88 1.24
C LEU A 47 6.76 19.23 2.74
N LEU A 48 7.99 19.45 3.19
CA LEU A 48 8.28 19.93 4.55
C LEU A 48 7.72 21.34 4.82
N ASN A 49 7.64 22.17 3.78
CA ASN A 49 7.10 23.53 3.86
C ASN A 49 5.59 23.60 3.53
N GLY A 50 4.87 22.48 3.53
CA GLY A 50 3.41 22.46 3.38
C GLY A 50 2.90 22.45 1.94
N ALA A 51 3.72 22.02 0.98
CA ALA A 51 3.23 21.75 -0.37
C ALA A 51 2.14 20.67 -0.36
N ASN A 52 1.03 20.93 -1.06
CA ASN A 52 -0.04 19.98 -1.24
C ASN A 52 0.41 18.89 -2.23
N VAL A 53 0.70 17.70 -1.69
CA VAL A 53 1.12 16.52 -2.45
C VAL A 53 0.13 16.10 -3.54
N ASN A 54 -1.16 16.42 -3.35
CA ASN A 54 -2.26 16.03 -4.23
C ASN A 54 -2.75 17.18 -5.13
N HIS A 55 -2.01 18.29 -5.20
CA HIS A 55 -2.32 19.34 -6.18
C HIS A 55 -2.19 18.79 -7.60
N ARG A 56 -3.06 19.25 -8.51
CA ARG A 56 -3.14 18.80 -9.90
C ARG A 56 -3.07 20.01 -10.83
N ASP A 57 -2.26 19.90 -11.88
CA ASP A 57 -2.21 20.89 -12.96
C ASP A 57 -3.54 20.90 -13.76
N GLN A 58 -3.65 21.81 -14.73
CA GLN A 58 -4.83 21.91 -15.59
C GLN A 58 -5.14 20.63 -16.35
N ARG A 59 -4.12 19.78 -16.57
CA ARG A 59 -4.25 18.47 -17.23
C ARG A 59 -4.61 17.34 -16.27
N GLY A 60 -4.93 17.69 -15.02
CA GLY A 60 -5.21 16.74 -13.97
C GLY A 60 -3.98 15.97 -13.49
N ARG A 61 -2.75 16.39 -13.81
CA ARG A 61 -1.55 15.68 -13.39
C ARG A 61 -1.00 16.29 -12.11
N GLY A 62 -0.80 15.45 -11.11
CA GLY A 62 -0.10 15.82 -9.88
C GLY A 62 1.37 15.43 -9.89
N ALA A 63 2.07 15.70 -8.78
CA ALA A 63 3.48 15.36 -8.63
C ALA A 63 3.76 13.85 -8.82
N LEU A 64 2.84 12.99 -8.36
CA LEU A 64 2.97 11.54 -8.51
C LEU A 64 2.86 11.08 -9.98
N HIS A 65 2.03 11.76 -10.79
CA HIS A 65 1.96 11.49 -12.23
C HIS A 65 3.28 11.86 -12.90
N ALA A 66 3.81 13.06 -12.60
CA ALA A 66 5.08 13.53 -13.16
C ALA A 66 6.26 12.62 -12.80
N ALA A 67 6.37 12.22 -11.53
CA ALA A 67 7.42 11.30 -11.08
C ALA A 67 7.30 9.91 -11.73
N ALA A 68 6.06 9.40 -11.90
CA ALA A 68 5.81 8.14 -12.58
C ALA A 68 6.17 8.23 -14.07
N THR A 69 5.77 9.27 -14.79
CA THR A 69 6.13 9.47 -16.20
C THR A 69 7.65 9.56 -16.39
N ALA A 70 8.33 10.29 -15.51
CA ALA A 70 9.77 10.55 -15.63
C ALA A 70 10.66 9.38 -15.12
N GLY A 71 10.08 8.36 -14.48
CA GLY A 71 10.87 7.23 -13.96
C GLY A 71 11.59 7.51 -12.64
N HIS A 72 11.16 8.51 -11.87
CA HIS A 72 11.82 8.92 -10.63
C HIS A 72 11.33 8.09 -9.43
N THR A 73 11.76 6.83 -9.33
CA THR A 73 11.32 5.87 -8.29
C THR A 73 11.44 6.43 -6.86
N GLY A 74 12.53 7.14 -6.55
CA GLY A 74 12.72 7.77 -5.23
C GLY A 74 11.66 8.83 -4.90
N GLN A 75 11.26 9.63 -5.89
CA GLN A 75 10.20 10.63 -5.73
C GLN A 75 8.83 9.97 -5.58
N VAL A 76 8.54 8.91 -6.35
CA VAL A 76 7.30 8.13 -6.19
C VAL A 76 7.18 7.60 -4.77
N CYS A 77 8.24 6.98 -4.24
CA CYS A 77 8.29 6.47 -2.86
C CYS A 77 8.03 7.59 -1.83
N LEU A 78 8.71 8.73 -1.98
CA LEU A 78 8.52 9.89 -1.11
C LEU A 78 7.08 10.42 -1.13
N LEU A 79 6.51 10.60 -2.33
CA LEU A 79 5.18 11.16 -2.50
C LEU A 79 4.11 10.24 -1.89
N LEU A 80 4.21 8.93 -2.08
CA LEU A 80 3.29 7.96 -1.45
C LEU A 80 3.40 7.99 0.08
N LYS A 81 4.63 8.04 0.63
CA LYS A 81 4.83 8.21 2.09
C LYS A 81 4.23 9.50 2.64
N ARG A 82 4.04 10.51 1.80
CA ARG A 82 3.41 11.79 2.14
C ARG A 82 1.92 11.83 1.84
N GLY A 83 1.30 10.70 1.50
CA GLY A 83 -0.15 10.60 1.28
C GLY A 83 -0.60 11.02 -0.12
N ALA A 84 0.25 10.86 -1.14
CA ALA A 84 -0.16 11.04 -2.52
C ALA A 84 -1.24 10.03 -2.91
N ASN A 85 -2.32 10.51 -3.53
CA ASN A 85 -3.39 9.68 -4.06
C ASN A 85 -2.92 8.97 -5.34
N GLN A 86 -2.62 7.68 -5.20
CA GLN A 86 -2.18 6.82 -6.31
C GLN A 86 -3.30 6.35 -7.26
N TYR A 87 -4.55 6.78 -7.04
CA TYR A 87 -5.71 6.48 -7.86
C TYR A 87 -6.25 7.70 -8.62
N ALA A 88 -5.65 8.87 -8.41
CA ALA A 88 -6.03 10.07 -9.15
C ALA A 88 -5.75 9.86 -10.64
N ALA A 89 -6.76 10.03 -11.49
CA ALA A 89 -6.66 9.84 -12.94
C ALA A 89 -6.59 11.19 -13.66
N ASP A 90 -5.61 11.39 -14.54
CA ASP A 90 -5.44 12.60 -15.35
C ASP A 90 -6.55 12.81 -16.40
N GLU A 91 -6.44 13.85 -17.24
CA GLU A 91 -7.40 14.11 -18.32
C GLU A 91 -7.57 12.98 -19.33
N LYS A 92 -6.56 12.11 -19.47
CA LYS A 92 -6.64 10.91 -20.33
C LYS A 92 -7.22 9.71 -19.59
N GLY A 93 -7.62 9.88 -18.33
CA GLY A 93 -8.06 8.79 -17.47
C GLY A 93 -6.92 7.90 -16.96
N GLN A 94 -5.66 8.36 -17.05
CA GLN A 94 -4.51 7.59 -16.62
C GLN A 94 -4.15 7.92 -15.17
N ASP A 95 -4.17 6.91 -14.31
CA ASP A 95 -3.60 6.99 -12.98
C ASP A 95 -2.05 6.81 -13.04
N PRO A 96 -1.32 7.09 -11.94
CA PRO A 96 0.13 6.91 -11.91
C PRO A 96 0.61 5.49 -12.27
N LEU A 97 -0.19 4.46 -11.99
CA LEU A 97 0.16 3.07 -12.32
C LEU A 97 0.03 2.83 -13.83
N ALA A 98 -1.05 3.30 -14.45
CA ALA A 98 -1.27 3.21 -15.89
C ALA A 98 -0.15 3.91 -16.66
N ILE A 99 0.25 5.10 -16.19
CA ILE A 99 1.41 5.83 -16.73
C ILE A 99 2.68 4.99 -16.61
N ALA A 100 3.00 4.47 -15.42
CA ALA A 100 4.23 3.70 -15.20
C ALA A 100 4.30 2.42 -16.05
N VAL A 101 3.15 1.80 -16.31
CA VAL A 101 3.03 0.64 -17.22
C VAL A 101 3.29 1.07 -18.67
N GLU A 102 2.67 2.16 -19.13
CA GLU A 102 2.86 2.67 -20.50
C GLU A 102 4.32 3.07 -20.76
N THR A 103 4.99 3.68 -19.78
CA THR A 103 6.38 4.10 -19.89
C THR A 103 7.40 3.01 -19.53
N ALA A 104 6.94 1.79 -19.23
CA ALA A 104 7.76 0.63 -18.90
C ALA A 104 8.70 0.78 -17.67
N HIS A 105 8.29 1.54 -16.66
CA HIS A 105 9.05 1.70 -15.41
C HIS A 105 8.70 0.60 -14.40
N ALA A 106 9.28 -0.59 -14.57
CA ALA A 106 8.94 -1.80 -13.79
C ALA A 106 9.05 -1.62 -12.25
N ASP A 107 10.05 -0.89 -11.77
CA ASP A 107 10.24 -0.63 -10.34
C ASP A 107 9.09 0.21 -9.77
N ILE A 108 8.63 1.21 -10.52
CA ILE A 108 7.52 2.09 -10.13
C ILE A 108 6.20 1.30 -10.14
N VAL A 109 5.99 0.46 -11.16
CA VAL A 109 4.83 -0.43 -11.23
C VAL A 109 4.77 -1.34 -10.00
N THR A 110 5.90 -1.95 -9.64
CA THR A 110 6.01 -2.82 -8.47
C THR A 110 5.70 -2.04 -7.20
N LEU A 111 6.30 -0.86 -7.04
CA LEU A 111 6.13 -0.01 -5.86
C LEU A 111 4.68 0.43 -5.67
N LEU A 112 4.01 0.90 -6.73
CA LEU A 112 2.61 1.32 -6.69
C LEU A 112 1.68 0.13 -6.38
N ARG A 113 1.92 -1.05 -6.95
CA ARG A 113 1.13 -2.25 -6.60
C ARG A 113 1.31 -2.65 -5.14
N MET A 114 2.53 -2.64 -4.63
CA MET A 114 2.80 -2.93 -3.22
C MET A 114 2.10 -1.92 -2.29
N ALA A 115 2.11 -0.63 -2.66
CA ALA A 115 1.41 0.41 -1.90
C ALA A 115 -0.11 0.14 -1.84
N ARG A 116 -0.74 -0.25 -2.96
CA ARG A 116 -2.16 -0.63 -3.00
C ARG A 116 -2.47 -1.83 -2.10
N MET A 117 -1.66 -2.89 -2.19
CA MET A 117 -1.84 -4.08 -1.33
C MET A 117 -1.73 -3.75 0.17
N ASN A 118 -0.87 -2.80 0.53
CA ASN A 118 -0.71 -2.35 1.91
C ASN A 118 -1.92 -1.53 2.42
N GLU A 119 -2.58 -0.77 1.55
CA GLU A 119 -3.83 -0.08 1.87
C GLU A 119 -4.96 -1.10 2.13
N GLU A 120 -5.09 -2.12 1.29
CA GLU A 120 -6.09 -3.19 1.44
C GLU A 120 -5.92 -3.98 2.74
N MET A 121 -4.67 -4.32 3.12
CA MET A 121 -4.38 -5.00 4.40
C MET A 121 -4.75 -4.15 5.62
N ARG A 122 -4.57 -2.83 5.54
CA ARG A 122 -4.95 -1.92 6.63
C ARG A 122 -6.47 -1.81 6.78
N ASP A 123 -7.21 -1.90 5.68
CA ASP A 123 -8.67 -1.84 5.68
C ASP A 123 -9.30 -3.17 6.11
N SER A 124 -8.63 -4.31 5.88
CA SER A 124 -9.10 -5.63 6.31
C SER A 124 -9.05 -5.88 7.82
N GLU A 125 -8.20 -5.15 8.56
CA GLU A 125 -8.13 -5.21 10.04
C GLU A 125 -9.37 -4.58 10.72
N GLY A 126 -10.35 -4.08 9.95
CA GLY A 126 -11.54 -3.38 10.42
C GLY A 126 -12.75 -4.24 10.82
N VAL A 127 -12.69 -5.58 10.80
CA VAL A 127 -13.87 -6.45 11.08
C VAL A 127 -13.67 -7.48 12.20
N PHE A 128 -12.45 -7.61 12.76
CA PHE A 128 -12.20 -8.50 13.92
C PHE A 128 -12.11 -7.79 15.28
N GLY A 129 -12.34 -6.47 15.31
CA GLY A 129 -12.19 -5.63 16.51
C GLY A 129 -13.48 -5.28 17.25
N ALA A 130 -14.62 -5.91 16.94
CA ALA A 130 -15.86 -5.68 17.67
C ALA A 130 -16.07 -6.76 18.74
N VAL A 131 -15.96 -6.33 20.00
CA VAL A 131 -16.28 -7.02 21.27
C VAL A 131 -15.12 -7.79 21.92
N GLY A 132 -14.24 -7.07 22.60
CA GLY A 132 -14.40 -6.96 24.05
C GLY A 132 -13.88 -8.08 24.96
N ASP A 133 -12.77 -8.76 24.63
CA ASP A 133 -11.93 -9.40 25.66
C ASP A 133 -10.42 -9.32 25.32
N ASP A 134 -9.67 -8.60 26.14
CA ASP A 134 -8.20 -8.47 26.09
C ASP A 134 -7.45 -9.82 26.22
N GLU A 135 -8.17 -10.86 26.61
CA GLU A 135 -7.66 -12.23 26.76
C GLU A 135 -7.44 -12.93 25.41
N THR A 136 -8.33 -12.74 24.42
CA THR A 136 -8.25 -13.47 23.14
C THR A 136 -7.05 -13.04 22.29
N PHE A 137 -6.68 -11.75 22.34
CA PHE A 137 -5.51 -11.24 21.61
C PHE A 137 -4.18 -11.69 22.26
N GLN A 138 -4.14 -11.73 23.59
CA GLN A 138 -3.00 -12.30 24.32
C GLN A 138 -2.89 -13.82 24.08
N ASP A 139 -4.01 -14.52 23.98
CA ASP A 139 -4.04 -15.97 23.77
C ASP A 139 -3.60 -16.37 22.36
N ILE A 140 -3.98 -15.62 21.31
CA ILE A 140 -3.48 -15.89 19.95
C ILE A 140 -1.95 -15.74 19.89
N PHE A 141 -1.41 -14.65 20.48
CA PHE A 141 0.04 -14.44 20.50
C PHE A 141 0.77 -15.46 21.38
N ARG A 142 0.18 -15.87 22.51
CA ARG A 142 0.71 -16.90 23.40
C ARG A 142 0.71 -18.27 22.70
N ASP A 143 -0.36 -18.62 22.02
CA ASP A 143 -0.47 -19.87 21.24
C ASP A 143 0.56 -19.90 20.10
N PHE A 144 0.75 -18.79 19.38
CA PHE A 144 1.80 -18.69 18.36
C PHE A 144 3.21 -18.84 18.93
N SER A 145 3.46 -18.25 20.10
CA SER A 145 4.75 -18.32 20.78
C SER A 145 5.03 -19.71 21.35
N ASP A 146 4.01 -20.42 21.85
CA ASP A 146 4.09 -21.79 22.33
C ASP A 146 4.30 -22.78 21.16
N MET A 147 3.58 -22.63 20.05
CA MET A 147 3.79 -23.43 18.83
C MET A 147 5.22 -23.32 18.28
N ALA A 148 5.83 -22.13 18.37
CA ALA A 148 7.18 -21.87 17.89
C ALA A 148 8.28 -22.51 18.78
N SER A 149 7.96 -22.85 20.03
CA SER A 149 8.96 -23.23 21.04
C SER A 149 9.46 -24.68 20.95
N HIS A 150 8.85 -25.58 20.15
CA HIS A 150 9.25 -26.99 20.06
C HIS A 150 9.41 -27.69 21.42
N ASP A 151 8.63 -27.29 22.44
CA ASP A 151 8.62 -27.95 23.75
C ASP A 151 7.42 -28.92 23.83
N PRO A 152 7.63 -30.24 23.64
CA PRO A 152 6.55 -31.22 23.50
C PRO A 152 5.75 -31.46 24.78
N GLU A 153 6.25 -31.04 25.95
CA GLU A 153 5.61 -31.29 27.25
C GLU A 153 4.41 -30.36 27.52
N ARG A 154 4.30 -29.20 26.83
CA ARG A 154 3.18 -28.27 27.03
C ARG A 154 1.92 -28.59 26.19
N LEU A 155 1.99 -29.58 25.31
CA LEU A 155 0.87 -30.05 24.50
C LEU A 155 -0.16 -30.91 25.28
N SER A 156 0.13 -31.32 26.52
CA SER A 156 -0.72 -32.25 27.30
C SER A 156 -1.81 -31.60 28.18
N ARG A 157 -2.14 -30.32 28.00
CA ARG A 157 -3.21 -29.66 28.77
C ARG A 157 -4.33 -29.09 27.90
N ARG A 158 -4.83 -29.88 26.95
CA ARG A 158 -6.25 -29.82 26.56
C ARG A 158 -6.90 -31.13 26.97
N GLN A 159 -7.19 -31.27 28.27
CA GLN A 159 -8.27 -32.16 28.68
C GLN A 159 -9.54 -31.55 28.11
N PHE A 160 -9.96 -32.02 26.94
CA PHE A 160 -11.33 -31.85 26.47
C PHE A 160 -12.22 -32.38 27.59
N SER A 161 -12.88 -31.46 28.29
CA SER A 161 -13.90 -31.82 29.26
C SER A 161 -15.04 -32.47 28.48
N ARG A 162 -15.00 -33.79 28.54
CA ARG A 162 -16.01 -34.76 28.14
C ARG A 162 -17.39 -34.35 28.64
N GLY A 163 -18.29 -34.09 27.70
CA GLY A 163 -19.74 -34.23 27.82
C GLY A 163 -20.28 -34.25 26.39
N GLY A 164 -20.98 -35.24 25.87
CA GLY A 164 -21.57 -36.46 26.42
C GLY A 164 -22.74 -36.81 25.47
N GLY A 165 -22.70 -38.02 24.90
CA GLY A 165 -23.63 -38.57 23.90
C GLY A 165 -22.90 -38.85 22.59
N GLY A 166 -22.55 -40.08 22.19
CA GLY A 166 -23.36 -41.31 22.22
C GLY A 166 -24.49 -41.12 21.21
N GLU A 167 -24.42 -41.62 19.98
CA GLU A 167 -24.42 -43.04 19.62
C GLU A 167 -23.49 -43.35 18.41
N GLU A 168 -22.61 -44.33 18.61
CA GLU A 168 -22.10 -45.28 17.60
C GLU A 168 -23.25 -46.29 17.35
N GLU A 169 -23.55 -46.74 16.14
CA GLU A 169 -23.06 -47.93 15.41
C GLU A 169 -23.95 -47.98 14.13
N GLU A 170 -23.59 -48.49 12.96
CA GLU A 170 -22.94 -49.76 12.65
C GLU A 170 -22.13 -49.64 11.35
N GLU A 171 -20.92 -50.19 11.37
CA GLU A 171 -20.21 -50.69 10.20
C GLU A 171 -20.87 -52.00 9.73
N GLU A 172 -20.86 -52.29 8.43
CA GLU A 172 -20.11 -53.45 7.92
C GLU A 172 -20.14 -53.52 6.38
N GLU A 173 -19.02 -54.05 5.88
CA GLU A 173 -18.59 -54.20 4.49
C GLU A 173 -19.45 -55.18 3.68
N GLU A 174 -19.46 -55.04 2.36
CA GLU A 174 -19.03 -56.13 1.46
C GLU A 174 -18.97 -55.68 -0.01
N GLY A 175 -17.96 -56.20 -0.73
CA GLY A 175 -18.13 -56.55 -2.14
C GLY A 175 -17.47 -55.65 -3.18
N GLY A 176 -16.15 -55.73 -3.30
CA GLY A 176 -15.47 -55.37 -4.54
C GLY A 176 -15.84 -56.33 -5.67
N GLN A 177 -16.03 -55.80 -6.89
CA GLN A 177 -15.74 -56.54 -8.12
C GLN A 177 -15.58 -55.58 -9.30
N MET A 178 -14.40 -55.69 -9.90
CA MET A 178 -14.01 -55.11 -11.17
C MET A 178 -14.98 -55.54 -12.27
N ASN A 179 -15.29 -54.65 -13.22
CA ASN A 179 -15.44 -55.12 -14.59
C ASN A 179 -14.99 -54.07 -15.61
N SER A 180 -13.80 -54.31 -16.14
CA SER A 180 -13.35 -53.83 -17.43
C SER A 180 -13.85 -54.78 -18.52
N GLN A 181 -14.40 -54.20 -19.60
CA GLN A 181 -14.45 -54.67 -20.99
C GLN A 181 -15.85 -54.74 -21.64
N GLN A 182 -15.89 -54.08 -22.81
CA GLN A 182 -16.62 -54.41 -24.04
C GLN A 182 -18.13 -54.13 -24.11
N CYS A 183 -18.46 -53.00 -24.75
CA CYS A 183 -19.05 -52.99 -26.09
C CYS A 183 -18.38 -51.89 -26.92
#